data_AF-A0A1I1JL72-F1
#
_entry.id   AF-A0A1I1JL72-F1
#
_cell.length_a   1.000
_cell.length_b   1.000
_cell.length_c   1.000
_cell.angle_alpha   90.00
_cell.angle_beta   90.00
_cell.angle_gamma   90.00
#
_symmetry.space_group_name_H-M   'P 1'
#
loop_
_entity.id
_entity.type
_entity.pdbx_description
1 polymer ?
#
loop_
_entity_poly.entity_id
_entity_poly.type
_entity_poly.pdbx_seq_one_letter_code
_entity_poly.pdbx_strand_id
1 'polypeptide(L)' 'MIREMRDEDWGSISEIYKQGLEEGTSTFNTECPSFTEWNEGHVKNCRFVFEEEGKENNILPVV' A
#
# COMPACT_ATOMS: atom_id res chain seq x y z
N MET A 1 -8.46 -10.23 7.67
CA MET A 1 -7.74 -11.38 7.09
C MET A 1 -6.50 -10.90 6.35
N ILE A 2 -5.35 -11.57 6.49
CA ILE A 2 -4.15 -11.26 5.69
C ILE A 2 -4.22 -12.08 4.38
N ARG A 3 -4.00 -11.42 3.25
CA ARG A 3 -3.89 -12.06 1.93
C ARG A 3 -2.79 -11.42 1.09
N GLU A 4 -2.43 -12.07 -0.01
CA GLU A 4 -1.55 -11.45 -1.01
C GLU A 4 -2.21 -10.20 -1.60
N MET A 5 -1.38 -9.18 -1.83
CA MET A 5 -1.79 -7.95 -2.51
C MET A 5 -2.15 -8.24 -3.97
N ARG A 6 -3.24 -7.64 -4.44
CA ARG A 6 -3.64 -7.58 -5.84
C ARG A 6 -3.42 -6.18 -6.39
N ASP A 7 -3.27 -6.07 -7.70
CA ASP A 7 -3.08 -4.78 -8.36
C ASP A 7 -4.27 -3.82 -8.11
N GLU A 8 -5.48 -4.36 -7.94
CA GLU A 8 -6.70 -3.61 -7.60
C GLU A 8 -6.62 -2.94 -6.22
N ASP A 9 -5.83 -3.49 -5.29
CA ASP A 9 -5.65 -2.94 -3.94
C ASP A 9 -4.80 -1.66 -3.93
N TRP A 10 -4.12 -1.38 -5.05
CA TRP A 10 -3.22 -0.22 -5.17
C TRP A 10 -3.90 1.10 -4.84
N GLY A 11 -5.18 1.26 -5.19
CA GLY A 11 -5.95 2.47 -4.89
C GLY A 11 -5.85 2.83 -3.41
N SER A 12 -6.30 1.91 -2.54
CA SER A 12 -6.27 2.06 -1.09
C SER A 12 -4.84 2.18 -0.54
N ILE A 13 -3.89 1.40 -1.08
CA ILE A 13 -2.48 1.45 -0.65
C ILE A 13 -1.86 2.81 -0.95
N SER A 14 -2.14 3.38 -2.13
CA SER A 14 -1.64 4.69 -2.54
C SER A 14 -2.19 5.83 -1.68
N GLU A 15 -3.43 5.71 -1.20
CA GLU A 15 -4.02 6.68 -0.26
C GLU A 15 -3.31 6.65 1.09
N ILE A 16 -3.01 5.47 1.62
CA ILE A 16 -2.25 5.30 2.86
C ILE A 16 -0.81 5.82 2.67
N TYR A 17 -0.21 5.57 1.51
CA TYR A 17 1.11 6.08 1.17
C TYR A 17 1.13 7.61 1.19
N LYS A 18 0.10 8.25 0.61
CA LYS A 18 -0.07 9.71 0.63
C LYS A 18 -0.26 10.25 2.06
N GLN A 19 -1.10 9.60 2.86
CA GLN A 19 -1.28 9.98 4.27
C GLN A 19 0.06 9.92 5.04
N GLY A 20 0.85 8.87 4.86
CA GLY A 20 2.17 8.76 5.48
C GLY A 20 3.19 9.80 5.01
N LEU A 21 3.05 10.33 3.79
CA LEU A 21 3.83 11.46 3.28
C LEU A 21 3.38 12.78 3.91
N GLU A 22 2.07 13.02 3.98
CA GLU A 22 1.48 14.24 4.56
C GLU A 22 1.75 14.35 6.07
N GLU A 23 1.69 13.23 6.79
CA GLU A 23 2.01 13.15 8.23
C GLU A 23 3.53 13.19 8.51
N GLY A 24 4.37 13.23 7.47
CA GLY A 24 5.83 13.29 7.59
C GLY A 24 6.45 12.04 8.22
N THR A 25 5.71 10.92 8.22
CA THR A 25 6.14 9.64 8.81
C THR A 25 6.89 8.78 7.79
N SER A 26 6.72 9.05 6.50
CA SER A 26 7.47 8.41 5.41
C SER A 26 8.88 9.01 5.31
N THR A 27 9.89 8.19 5.61
CA THR A 27 11.30 8.61 5.72
C THR A 27 12.11 8.42 4.44
N PHE A 28 11.53 7.84 3.38
CA PHE A 28 12.29 7.42 2.19
C PHE A 28 11.84 8.08 0.88
N ASN A 29 10.59 8.51 0.75
CA ASN A 29 10.09 9.13 -0.47
C ASN A 29 9.39 10.45 -0.13
N THR A 30 9.54 11.45 -1.00
CA THR A 30 8.88 12.77 -0.87
C THR A 30 7.52 12.80 -1.57
N GLU A 31 7.27 11.83 -2.46
CA GLU A 31 6.10 11.75 -3.33
C GLU A 31 5.57 10.31 -3.36
N CYS A 32 4.27 10.14 -3.60
CA CYS A 32 3.69 8.80 -3.75
C CYS A 32 4.10 8.26 -5.13
N PRO A 33 4.87 7.16 -5.22
CA PRO A 33 5.27 6.60 -6.51
C PRO A 33 4.04 6.13 -7.29
N SER A 34 4.17 5.97 -8.61
CA SER A 34 3.16 5.27 -9.39
C SER A 34 3.14 3.77 -9.06
N PHE A 35 2.05 3.08 -9.40
CA PHE A 35 1.96 1.62 -9.22
C PHE A 35 3.12 0.91 -9.91
N THR A 36 3.47 1.32 -11.12
CA THR A 36 4.55 0.71 -11.91
C THR A 36 5.90 0.84 -11.20
N GLU A 37 6.25 2.05 -10.77
CA GLU A 37 7.52 2.30 -10.06
C GLU A 37 7.60 1.52 -8.75
N TRP A 38 6.49 1.51 -7.99
CA TRP A 38 6.41 0.73 -6.76
C TRP A 38 6.52 -0.77 -7.04
N ASN A 39 5.85 -1.27 -8.09
CA ASN A 39 5.87 -2.66 -8.49
C ASN A 39 7.25 -3.13 -8.98
N GLU A 40 8.03 -2.27 -9.62
CA GLU A 40 9.39 -2.58 -10.04
C GLU A 40 10.39 -2.54 -8.87
N GLY A 41 10.18 -1.63 -7.91
CA GLY A 41 11.05 -1.46 -6.75
C GLY A 41 10.85 -2.49 -5.62
N HIS A 42 9.74 -3.22 -5.60
CA HIS A 42 9.38 -4.12 -4.49
C HIS A 42 9.32 -5.59 -4.93
N VAL A 43 9.76 -6.50 -4.05
CA VAL A 43 9.68 -7.95 -4.31
C VAL A 43 8.22 -8.39 -4.36
N LYS A 44 7.81 -9.00 -5.47
CA LYS A 44 6.41 -9.41 -5.71
C LYS A 44 5.88 -10.39 -4.65
N ASN A 45 6.74 -11.31 -4.21
CA ASN A 45 6.37 -12.41 -3.30
C ASN A 45 6.25 -12.02 -1.83
N CYS A 46 6.48 -10.75 -1.47
CA CYS A 46 6.45 -10.27 -0.09
C CYS A 46 5.37 -9.19 0.14
N ARG A 47 4.36 -9.13 -0.73
CA ARG A 47 3.33 -8.09 -0.69
C ARG A 47 2.07 -8.65 -0.07
N PHE A 48 1.81 -8.25 1.16
CA PHE A 48 0.63 -8.67 1.90
C PHE A 48 -0.23 -7.47 2.25
N VAL A 49 -1.53 -7.70 2.24
CA VAL A 49 -2.53 -6.74 2.69
C VAL A 49 -3.34 -7.35 3.80
N PHE A 50 -3.69 -6.52 4.77
CA PHE A 50 -4.70 -6.86 5.76
C PHE A 50 -6.03 -6.27 5.33
N GLU A 51 -7.02 -7.14 5.18
CA GLU A 51 -8.40 -6.81 4.90
C GLU A 51 -9.21 -6.86 6.21
N GLU A 52 -9.69 -5.72 6.69
CA GLU A 52 -10.53 -5.68 7.89
C GLU A 52 -11.95 -6.18 7.57
N GLU A 53 -12.41 -7.28 8.18
CA GLU A 53 -13.78 -7.78 7.99
C GLU A 53 -14.77 -6.81 8.66
N GLY A 54 -15.59 -6.12 7.84
CA GLY A 54 -16.68 -5.26 8.33
C GLY A 54 -16.59 -3.77 7.95
N LYS A 55 -15.52 -3.34 7.28
CA LYS A 55 -15.49 -2.07 6.54
C LYS A 55 -15.20 -2.37 5.08
N GLU A 56 -16.08 -1.91 4.17
CA GLU A 56 -15.82 -2.01 2.73
C GLU A 56 -14.42 -1.46 2.41
N ASN A 57 -13.53 -2.33 1.94
CA ASN A 57 -12.29 -2.01 1.25
C ASN A 57 -11.23 -1.24 2.07
N ASN A 58 -11.17 -1.45 3.39
CA ASN A 58 -10.07 -0.92 4.21
C ASN A 58 -8.88 -1.89 4.16
N ILE A 59 -8.04 -1.70 3.15
CA ILE A 59 -6.84 -2.51 2.89
C ILE A 59 -5.65 -1.79 3.50
N LEU A 60 -4.99 -2.42 4.47
CA LEU A 60 -3.76 -1.90 5.05
C LEU A 60 -2.55 -2.63 4.45
N PRO A 61 -1.54 -1.92 3.91
CA PRO A 61 -0.31 -2.55 3.46
C PRO A 61 0.46 -3.10 4.68
N VAL A 62 0.88 -4.36 4.62
CA VAL A 62 1.72 -5.03 5.63
C VAL A 62 3.13 -5.20 5.07
N VAL A 63 3.67 -4.13 4.48
CA VAL A 63 5.03 -4.10 3.90
C VAL A 63 6.10 -4.04 4.98
#